data_AF-A0AAJ0HJS9-F1
#
_entry.id   AF-A0AAJ0HJS9-F1
#
_cell.length_a   1.000
_cell.length_b   1.000
_cell.length_c   1.000
_cell.angle_alpha   90.00
_cell.angle_beta   90.00
_cell.angle_gamma   90.00
#
_symmetry.space_group_name_H-M   'P 1'
#
loop_
_entity.id
_entity.type
_entity.pdbx_description
1 polymer ?
#
loop_
_entity_poly.entity_id
_entity_poly.type
_entity_poly.pdbx_seq_one_letter_code
_entity_poly.pdbx_strand_id
1 'polypeptide(L)'
;MATMVGEPYVNHVPTLTGGVGRAALTGFYGGHFIHSNPGDAGLELVSRTVGVDRVVDEFVFGCTHDREVDWLIPGIPPTGRALRIPFTSVVNIRGDRLYHEHISWDQGTVLRQLGLLPEYLPFPYPLPDGRQSGKDGKQFEYRVPVVGVETAQKLVDENAVPSNEMLEHTIREVDASK
;
A
#
# COMPACT_ATOMS: atom_id res chain seq x y z
N MET A 1 -8.59 0.92 -24.10
CA MET A 1 -7.36 1.25 -24.88
C MET A 1 -7.51 2.41 -25.87
N ALA A 2 -8.71 2.74 -26.39
CA ALA A 2 -8.88 3.80 -27.41
C ALA A 2 -8.47 5.22 -26.97
N THR A 3 -8.55 5.50 -25.66
CA THR A 3 -8.22 6.77 -25.00
C THR A 3 -6.73 6.93 -24.66
N MET A 4 -5.88 5.95 -24.99
CA MET A 4 -4.46 5.96 -24.65
C MET A 4 -3.58 6.35 -25.84
N VAL A 5 -2.38 6.87 -25.54
CA VAL A 5 -1.34 7.17 -26.55
C VAL A 5 -0.83 5.91 -27.28
N GLY A 6 0.14 6.06 -28.18
CA GLY A 6 0.80 4.94 -28.86
C GLY A 6 1.53 3.98 -27.91
N GLU A 7 2.21 4.53 -26.90
CA GLU A 7 2.95 3.79 -25.87
C GLU A 7 2.49 4.20 -24.47
N PRO A 8 1.34 3.67 -23.99
CA PRO A 8 0.87 4.00 -22.66
C PRO A 8 1.68 3.27 -21.58
N TYR A 9 1.64 3.80 -20.36
CA TYR A 9 2.35 3.22 -19.22
C TYR A 9 1.49 3.28 -17.95
N VAL A 10 1.38 2.17 -17.23
CA VAL A 10 0.76 2.13 -15.90
C VAL A 10 1.72 1.43 -14.95
N ASN A 11 1.88 1.98 -13.74
CA ASN A 11 2.65 1.36 -12.68
C ASN A 11 1.93 1.49 -11.33
N HIS A 12 1.58 0.36 -10.77
CA HIS A 12 1.29 0.20 -9.36
C HIS A 12 2.61 0.10 -8.60
N VAL A 13 3.07 1.22 -8.06
CA VAL A 13 4.42 1.38 -7.53
C VAL A 13 4.79 0.32 -6.47
N PRO A 14 3.91 -0.03 -5.49
CA PRO A 14 4.31 -0.95 -4.41
C PRO A 14 4.50 -2.40 -4.86
N THR A 15 3.80 -2.83 -5.90
CA THR A 15 3.85 -4.21 -6.41
C THR A 15 4.56 -4.34 -7.74
N LEU A 16 4.97 -3.22 -8.35
CA LEU A 16 5.55 -3.14 -9.70
C LEU A 16 4.67 -3.80 -10.77
N THR A 17 3.35 -3.83 -10.54
CA THR A 17 2.39 -4.37 -11.51
C THR A 17 1.92 -3.28 -12.47
N GLY A 18 1.46 -3.68 -13.65
CA GLY A 18 1.07 -2.76 -14.72
C GLY A 18 1.71 -3.16 -16.05
N GLY A 19 2.14 -2.18 -16.84
CA GLY A 19 2.79 -2.47 -18.12
C GLY A 19 3.18 -1.23 -18.92
N VAL A 20 4.09 -1.43 -19.88
CA VAL A 20 4.54 -0.41 -20.84
C VAL A 20 4.13 -0.84 -22.25
N GLY A 21 3.49 0.06 -22.98
CA GLY A 21 2.95 -0.20 -24.32
C GLY A 21 1.60 -0.89 -24.31
N ARG A 22 0.90 -0.82 -25.45
CA ARG A 22 -0.49 -1.28 -25.58
C ARG A 22 -0.66 -2.77 -25.33
N ALA A 23 0.27 -3.60 -25.81
CA ALA A 23 0.17 -5.06 -25.68
C ALA A 23 0.24 -5.50 -24.21
N ALA A 24 1.27 -5.05 -23.48
CA ALA A 24 1.45 -5.36 -22.07
C ALA A 24 0.28 -4.88 -21.23
N LEU A 25 -0.19 -3.65 -21.46
CA LEU A 25 -1.34 -3.10 -20.73
C LEU A 25 -2.65 -3.79 -21.06
N THR A 26 -2.86 -4.24 -22.30
CA THR A 26 -4.07 -5.02 -22.63
C THR A 26 -4.08 -6.35 -21.88
N GLY A 27 -2.92 -7.04 -21.83
CA GLY A 27 -2.76 -8.26 -21.05
C GLY A 27 -2.99 -8.04 -19.56
N PHE A 28 -2.36 -7.00 -18.99
CA PHE A 28 -2.53 -6.64 -17.58
C PHE A 28 -3.99 -6.32 -17.24
N TYR A 29 -4.64 -5.45 -18.01
CA TYR A 29 -6.02 -5.03 -17.72
C TYR A 29 -7.01 -6.19 -17.84
N GLY A 30 -6.87 -7.03 -18.86
CA GLY A 30 -7.75 -8.18 -19.08
C GLY A 30 -7.51 -9.33 -18.11
N GLY A 31 -6.26 -9.58 -17.71
CA GLY A 31 -5.89 -10.73 -16.88
C GLY A 31 -5.86 -10.46 -15.38
N HIS A 32 -5.48 -9.26 -14.96
CA HIS A 32 -5.08 -9.00 -13.57
C HIS A 32 -5.77 -7.81 -12.91
N PHE A 33 -6.51 -6.97 -13.66
CA PHE A 33 -7.08 -5.73 -13.12
C PHE A 33 -8.61 -5.70 -13.15
N ILE A 34 -9.21 -5.65 -14.35
CA ILE A 34 -10.65 -5.35 -14.51
C ILE A 34 -11.53 -6.40 -13.80
N HIS A 35 -11.14 -7.67 -13.84
CA HIS A 35 -11.94 -8.78 -13.31
C HIS A 35 -11.52 -9.23 -11.91
N SER A 36 -10.42 -8.69 -11.38
CA SER A 36 -9.84 -9.10 -10.10
C SER A 36 -10.33 -8.27 -8.92
N ASN A 37 -11.08 -7.19 -9.17
CA ASN A 37 -11.61 -6.35 -8.10
C ASN A 37 -12.77 -7.04 -7.36
N PRO A 38 -12.79 -7.00 -6.02
CA PRO A 38 -13.96 -7.38 -5.22
C PRO A 38 -15.21 -6.61 -5.63
N GLY A 39 -16.38 -7.24 -5.46
CA GLY A 39 -17.66 -6.64 -5.87
C GLY A 39 -18.05 -5.39 -5.07
N ASP A 40 -17.50 -5.24 -3.87
CA ASP A 40 -17.69 -4.09 -2.98
C ASP A 40 -16.56 -3.05 -3.07
N ALA A 41 -15.66 -3.20 -4.05
CA ALA A 41 -14.55 -2.26 -4.24
C ALA A 41 -15.09 -0.83 -4.50
N GLY A 42 -14.58 0.14 -3.74
CA GLY A 42 -15.01 1.53 -3.78
C GLY A 42 -13.85 2.51 -3.62
N LEU A 43 -14.06 3.73 -4.14
CA LEU A 43 -13.12 4.84 -4.09
C LEU A 43 -13.76 6.04 -3.40
N GLU A 44 -13.13 6.54 -2.35
CA GLU A 44 -13.48 7.79 -1.68
C GLU A 44 -12.42 8.85 -2.02
N LEU A 45 -12.76 9.79 -2.89
CA LEU A 45 -11.85 10.90 -3.23
C LEU A 45 -11.68 11.84 -2.04
N VAL A 46 -10.44 12.09 -1.64
CA VAL A 46 -10.07 13.01 -0.55
C VAL A 46 -9.68 14.36 -1.12
N SER A 47 -8.78 14.36 -2.10
CA SER A 47 -8.30 15.59 -2.74
C SER A 47 -8.02 15.35 -4.23
N ARG A 48 -8.11 16.42 -5.03
CA ARG A 48 -7.75 16.41 -6.45
C ARG A 48 -7.04 17.70 -6.81
N THR A 49 -5.86 17.56 -7.39
CA THR A 49 -5.12 18.65 -8.02
C THR A 49 -5.08 18.46 -9.53
N VAL A 50 -5.55 19.46 -10.28
CA VAL A 50 -5.55 19.45 -11.75
C VAL A 50 -4.48 20.41 -12.26
N GLY A 51 -3.47 19.85 -12.91
CA GLY A 51 -2.46 20.58 -13.66
C GLY A 51 -2.81 20.67 -15.16
N VAL A 52 -1.92 21.30 -15.92
CA VAL A 52 -2.09 21.45 -17.38
C VAL A 52 -2.09 20.10 -18.10
N ASP A 53 -1.30 19.14 -17.62
CA ASP A 53 -1.03 17.86 -18.26
C ASP A 53 -1.20 16.67 -17.31
N ARG A 54 -1.77 16.88 -16.13
CA ARG A 54 -1.90 15.83 -15.11
C ARG A 54 -3.03 16.07 -14.13
N VAL A 55 -3.55 14.98 -13.60
CA VAL A 55 -4.45 14.95 -12.44
C VAL A 55 -3.76 14.17 -11.34
N VAL A 56 -3.68 14.75 -10.15
CA VAL A 56 -3.18 14.08 -8.95
C VAL A 56 -4.34 13.92 -7.99
N ASP A 57 -4.69 12.67 -7.69
CA ASP A 57 -5.77 12.34 -6.77
C ASP A 57 -5.19 11.69 -5.51
N GLU A 58 -5.66 12.14 -4.36
CA GLU A 58 -5.58 11.41 -3.10
C GLU A 58 -6.95 10.81 -2.82
N PHE A 59 -7.00 9.51 -2.54
CA PHE A 59 -8.26 8.82 -2.30
C PHE A 59 -8.05 7.63 -1.36
N VAL A 60 -9.13 7.15 -0.76
CA VAL A 60 -9.15 5.89 -0.03
C VAL A 60 -9.79 4.82 -0.90
N PHE A 61 -9.05 3.75 -1.16
CA PHE A 61 -9.59 2.53 -1.75
C PHE A 61 -10.09 1.61 -0.65
N GLY A 62 -11.32 1.13 -0.77
CA GLY A 62 -11.91 0.16 0.14
C GLY A 62 -12.42 -1.07 -0.60
N CYS A 63 -12.25 -2.25 0.00
CA CYS A 63 -12.82 -3.50 -0.49
C CYS A 63 -12.83 -4.57 0.61
N THR A 64 -13.58 -5.65 0.42
CA THR A 64 -13.38 -6.89 1.16
C THR A 64 -12.45 -7.80 0.37
N HIS A 65 -11.41 -8.34 1.01
CA HIS A 65 -10.47 -9.29 0.38
C HIS A 65 -11.10 -10.69 0.24
N ASP A 66 -12.08 -10.81 -0.66
CA ASP A 66 -12.91 -12.00 -0.91
C ASP A 66 -12.42 -12.88 -2.08
N ARG A 67 -11.46 -12.38 -2.85
CA ARG A 67 -10.83 -13.01 -4.01
C ARG A 67 -9.37 -12.56 -4.09
N GLU A 68 -8.57 -13.22 -4.91
CA GLU A 68 -7.21 -12.75 -5.19
C GLU A 68 -7.23 -11.41 -5.95
N VAL A 69 -6.46 -10.45 -5.47
CA VAL A 69 -6.33 -9.10 -6.05
C VAL A 69 -4.88 -8.86 -6.46
N ASP A 70 -4.48 -9.46 -7.59
CA ASP A 70 -3.09 -9.54 -8.05
C ASP A 70 -2.34 -8.21 -8.08
N TRP A 71 -3.02 -7.14 -8.50
CA TRP A 71 -2.41 -5.83 -8.62
C TRP A 71 -2.09 -5.19 -7.25
N LEU A 72 -2.86 -5.55 -6.20
CA LEU A 72 -2.75 -4.98 -4.85
C LEU A 72 -1.85 -5.82 -3.93
N ILE A 73 -2.05 -7.13 -3.94
CA ILE A 73 -1.45 -8.11 -3.01
C ILE A 73 -1.21 -9.44 -3.74
N PRO A 74 -0.27 -9.47 -4.70
CA PRO A 74 -0.05 -10.64 -5.56
C PRO A 74 0.27 -11.89 -4.75
N GLY A 75 -0.41 -12.99 -5.06
CA GLY A 75 -0.17 -14.31 -4.47
C GLY A 75 -0.71 -14.51 -3.04
N ILE A 76 -1.49 -13.55 -2.50
CA ILE A 76 -2.16 -13.70 -1.20
C ILE A 76 -3.60 -14.19 -1.44
N PRO A 77 -3.97 -15.40 -0.95
CA PRO A 77 -5.34 -15.90 -1.07
C PRO A 77 -6.33 -15.06 -0.24
N PRO A 78 -7.65 -15.16 -0.54
CA PRO A 78 -8.68 -14.41 0.15
C PRO A 78 -8.61 -14.55 1.67
N THR A 79 -8.61 -13.43 2.39
CA THR A 79 -8.59 -13.41 3.86
C THR A 79 -9.96 -13.07 4.46
N GLY A 80 -10.91 -12.60 3.65
CA GLY A 80 -12.23 -12.13 4.09
C GLY A 80 -12.20 -10.85 4.91
N ARG A 81 -11.05 -10.18 5.02
CA ARG A 81 -10.90 -8.95 5.80
C ARG A 81 -11.24 -7.72 4.96
N ALA A 82 -11.88 -6.75 5.59
CA ALA A 82 -12.09 -5.44 4.99
C ALA A 82 -10.77 -4.66 4.95
N LEU A 83 -10.57 -3.95 3.84
CA LEU A 83 -9.46 -3.06 3.58
C LEU A 83 -9.97 -1.64 3.41
N ARG A 84 -9.21 -0.68 3.93
CA ARG A 84 -9.38 0.77 3.71
C ARG A 84 -7.99 1.40 3.64
N ILE A 85 -7.54 1.70 2.43
CA ILE A 85 -6.13 1.98 2.16
C ILE A 85 -6.02 3.36 1.50
N PRO A 86 -5.16 4.26 1.99
CA PRO A 86 -4.82 5.50 1.30
C PRO A 86 -4.04 5.26 0.02
N PHE A 87 -4.44 5.96 -1.05
CA PHE A 87 -3.83 5.90 -2.36
C PHE A 87 -3.50 7.31 -2.85
N THR A 88 -2.46 7.39 -3.65
CA THR A 88 -2.15 8.55 -4.50
C THR A 88 -2.05 8.06 -5.95
N SER A 89 -2.87 8.63 -6.83
CA SER A 89 -2.73 8.42 -8.28
C SER A 89 -2.25 9.70 -8.96
N VAL A 90 -1.26 9.57 -9.84
CA VAL A 90 -0.79 10.62 -10.74
C VAL A 90 -1.06 10.16 -12.16
N VAL A 91 -2.05 10.78 -12.80
CA VAL A 91 -2.47 10.47 -14.16
C VAL A 91 -2.01 11.59 -15.08
N ASN A 92 -1.14 11.26 -16.03
CA ASN A 92 -0.65 12.19 -17.05
C ASN A 92 -1.44 12.08 -18.34
N ILE A 93 -1.77 13.24 -18.90
CA ILE A 93 -2.55 13.40 -20.13
C ILE A 93 -1.69 14.15 -21.15
N ARG A 94 -1.68 13.67 -22.38
CA ARG A 94 -1.03 14.32 -23.53
C ARG A 94 -2.05 14.56 -24.62
N GLY A 95 -2.43 15.84 -24.81
CA GLY A 95 -3.55 16.20 -25.68
C GLY A 95 -4.86 15.69 -25.09
N ASP A 96 -5.57 14.84 -25.82
CA ASP A 96 -6.81 14.19 -25.40
C ASP A 96 -6.62 12.74 -24.91
N ARG A 97 -5.36 12.29 -24.72
CA ARG A 97 -5.03 10.89 -24.43
C ARG A 97 -4.30 10.69 -23.11
N LEU A 98 -4.61 9.59 -22.44
CA LEU A 98 -3.85 9.11 -21.28
C LEU A 98 -2.46 8.67 -21.72
N TYR A 99 -1.44 9.25 -21.10
CA TYR A 99 -0.03 9.00 -21.39
C TYR A 99 0.58 7.99 -20.42
N HIS A 100 0.61 8.31 -19.13
CA HIS A 100 1.01 7.36 -18.09
C HIS A 100 0.27 7.58 -16.78
N GLU A 101 0.24 6.55 -15.95
CA GLU A 101 -0.35 6.56 -14.62
C GLU A 101 0.58 5.90 -13.61
N HIS A 102 0.81 6.57 -12.48
CA HIS A 102 1.47 5.99 -11.32
C HIS A 102 0.49 5.97 -10.16
N ILE A 103 0.32 4.80 -9.56
CA ILE A 103 -0.54 4.61 -8.40
C ILE A 103 0.33 4.08 -7.26
N SER A 104 0.31 4.79 -6.15
CA SER A 104 1.06 4.47 -4.95
C SER A 104 0.12 4.27 -3.77
N TRP A 105 0.49 3.34 -2.90
CA TRP A 105 -0.10 3.12 -1.58
C TRP A 105 0.98 2.55 -0.64
N ASP A 106 0.67 2.42 0.64
CA ASP A 106 1.56 1.76 1.59
C ASP A 106 1.24 0.27 1.72
N GLN A 107 2.14 -0.60 1.24
CA GLN A 107 1.97 -2.04 1.33
C GLN A 107 1.95 -2.54 2.78
N GLY A 108 2.66 -1.86 3.69
CA GLY A 108 2.66 -2.19 5.11
C GLY A 108 1.25 -2.08 5.70
N THR A 109 0.57 -0.96 5.44
CA THR A 109 -0.83 -0.74 5.82
C THR A 109 -1.74 -1.88 5.34
N VAL A 110 -1.58 -2.33 4.09
CA VAL A 110 -2.37 -3.44 3.54
C VAL A 110 -2.12 -4.71 4.35
N LEU A 111 -0.87 -5.12 4.51
CA LEU A 111 -0.51 -6.34 5.23
C LEU A 111 -0.92 -6.27 6.72
N ARG A 112 -0.87 -5.09 7.33
CA ARG A 112 -1.32 -4.86 8.71
C ARG A 112 -2.81 -5.10 8.86
N GLN A 113 -3.64 -4.55 7.98
CA GLN A 113 -5.09 -4.76 7.99
C GLN A 113 -5.46 -6.22 7.72
N LEU A 114 -4.72 -6.89 6.83
CA LEU A 114 -4.88 -8.31 6.56
C LEU A 114 -4.42 -9.21 7.73
N GLY A 115 -3.76 -8.66 8.75
CA GLY A 115 -3.20 -9.44 9.85
C GLY A 115 -1.98 -10.29 9.46
N LEU A 116 -1.30 -9.91 8.39
CA LEU A 116 -0.14 -10.60 7.83
C LEU A 116 1.19 -9.90 8.20
N LEU A 117 1.13 -8.71 8.80
CA LEU A 117 2.29 -8.00 9.32
C LEU A 117 2.36 -8.10 10.86
N PRO A 118 3.37 -8.80 11.41
CA PRO A 118 3.61 -8.84 12.86
C PRO A 118 3.74 -7.45 13.46
N GLU A 119 3.32 -7.29 14.72
CA GLU A 119 3.45 -6.01 15.43
C GLU A 119 4.90 -5.69 15.81
N TYR A 120 5.69 -6.72 16.07
CA TYR A 120 7.08 -6.60 16.44
C TYR A 120 7.92 -7.44 15.47
N LEU A 121 9.06 -6.88 15.07
CA LEU A 121 10.06 -7.59 14.29
C LEU A 121 11.40 -7.59 15.03
N PRO A 122 12.24 -8.62 14.80
CA PRO A 122 13.57 -8.66 15.37
C PRO A 122 14.40 -7.43 14.97
N PHE A 123 15.14 -6.89 15.93
CA PHE A 123 16.18 -5.89 15.70
C PHE A 123 17.56 -6.58 15.74
N PRO A 124 18.22 -6.81 14.59
CA PRO A 124 19.43 -7.63 14.53
C PRO A 124 20.73 -6.85 14.81
N TYR A 125 20.65 -5.53 14.95
CA TYR A 125 21.83 -4.66 15.07
C TYR A 125 22.17 -4.35 16.54
N PRO A 126 23.42 -3.96 16.83
CA PRO A 126 23.78 -3.45 18.16
C PRO A 126 23.01 -2.17 18.50
N LEU A 127 22.62 -2.03 19.76
CA LEU A 127 22.05 -0.81 20.30
C LEU A 127 23.15 0.24 20.53
N PRO A 128 22.80 1.55 20.56
CA PRO A 128 23.76 2.62 20.83
C PRO A 128 24.51 2.50 22.17
N ASP A 129 23.91 1.80 23.15
CA ASP A 129 24.52 1.51 24.46
C ASP A 129 25.46 0.28 24.45
N GLY A 130 25.67 -0.34 23.28
CA GLY A 130 26.54 -1.49 23.09
C GLY A 130 25.88 -2.86 23.35
N ARG A 131 24.60 -2.91 23.76
CA ARG A 131 23.88 -4.19 23.87
C ARG A 131 23.60 -4.79 22.49
N GLN A 132 23.61 -6.12 22.38
CA GLN A 132 23.39 -6.81 21.11
C GLN A 132 22.44 -8.01 21.25
N SER A 133 21.53 -8.14 20.29
CA SER A 133 20.58 -9.24 20.19
C SER A 133 21.30 -10.58 20.02
N GLY A 134 20.81 -11.64 20.68
CA GLY A 134 21.40 -12.98 20.68
C GLY A 134 22.49 -13.23 21.72
N LYS A 135 22.94 -12.20 22.45
CA LYS A 135 23.80 -12.37 23.62
C LYS A 135 22.94 -12.72 24.85
N ASP A 136 23.40 -13.67 25.66
CA ASP A 136 22.75 -14.07 26.92
C ASP A 136 21.29 -14.58 26.78
N GLY A 137 20.92 -15.09 25.60
CA GLY A 137 19.57 -15.61 25.34
C GLY A 137 18.48 -14.54 25.23
N LYS A 138 18.88 -13.27 25.05
CA LYS A 138 17.97 -12.15 24.87
C LYS A 138 17.87 -11.75 23.40
N GLN A 139 16.69 -11.34 22.97
CA GLN A 139 16.42 -10.83 21.63
C GLN A 139 15.81 -9.43 21.74
N PHE A 140 16.30 -8.51 20.92
CA PHE A 140 15.70 -7.19 20.77
C PHE A 140 14.67 -7.21 19.64
N GLU A 141 13.56 -6.51 19.88
CA GLU A 141 12.52 -6.29 18.90
C GLU A 141 12.12 -4.83 18.86
N TYR A 142 11.75 -4.34 17.68
CA TYR A 142 11.13 -3.03 17.51
C TYR A 142 9.68 -3.22 17.10
N ARG A 143 8.82 -2.31 17.56
CA ARG A 143 7.44 -2.26 17.06
C ARG A 143 7.48 -1.74 15.63
N VAL A 144 6.92 -2.50 14.69
CA VAL A 144 6.93 -2.14 13.27
C VAL A 144 6.23 -0.78 13.10
N PRO A 145 6.87 0.22 12.47
CA PRO A 145 6.32 1.57 12.33
C PRO A 145 5.28 1.64 11.19
N VAL A 146 4.27 0.77 11.28
CA VAL A 146 3.19 0.62 10.31
C VAL A 146 1.88 0.48 11.07
N VAL A 147 0.89 1.29 10.69
CA VAL A 147 -0.47 1.26 11.22
C VAL A 147 -1.45 0.74 10.16
N GLY A 148 -2.65 0.36 10.59
CA GLY A 148 -3.65 -0.29 9.75
C GLY A 148 -4.65 0.72 9.20
N VAL A 149 -5.92 0.53 9.53
CA VAL A 149 -7.04 1.36 9.04
C VAL A 149 -6.95 2.82 9.50
N GLU A 150 -6.18 3.05 10.57
CA GLU A 150 -5.92 4.36 11.15
C GLU A 150 -5.33 5.35 10.13
N THR A 151 -4.56 4.87 9.15
CA THR A 151 -4.00 5.73 8.09
C THR A 151 -5.09 6.34 7.22
N ALA A 152 -6.09 5.54 6.81
CA ALA A 152 -7.22 6.01 6.04
C ALA A 152 -8.15 6.90 6.87
N GLN A 153 -8.36 6.58 8.14
CA GLN A 153 -9.16 7.40 9.05
C GLN A 153 -8.56 8.79 9.22
N LYS A 154 -7.25 8.87 9.51
CA LYS A 154 -6.54 10.14 9.70
C LYS A 154 -6.47 10.99 8.43
N LEU A 155 -6.37 10.35 7.25
CA LEU A 155 -6.37 11.05 5.97
C LEU A 155 -7.74 11.71 5.67
N VAL A 156 -8.83 11.01 5.97
CA VAL A 156 -10.20 11.51 5.72
C VAL A 156 -10.65 12.51 6.79
N ASP A 157 -10.27 12.28 8.05
CA ASP A 157 -10.57 13.15 9.18
C ASP A 157 -9.31 13.35 10.04
N GLU A 158 -8.79 14.57 10.03
CA GLU A 158 -7.61 14.98 10.78
C GLU A 158 -7.74 14.78 12.30
N ASN A 159 -8.96 14.62 12.84
CA ASN A 159 -9.23 14.41 14.26
C ASN A 159 -9.48 12.93 14.63
N ALA A 160 -9.53 12.01 13.66
CA ALA A 160 -9.93 10.62 13.91
C ALA A 160 -8.93 9.81 14.76
N VAL A 161 -7.63 10.09 14.62
CA VAL A 161 -6.56 9.37 15.33
C VAL A 161 -5.53 10.38 15.86
N PRO A 162 -5.00 10.25 17.08
CA PRO A 162 -3.97 11.14 17.60
C PRO A 162 -2.70 11.11 16.75
N SER A 163 -2.07 12.27 16.59
CA SER A 163 -0.74 12.34 15.97
C SER A 163 0.34 11.94 16.98
N ASN A 164 1.49 11.48 16.48
CA ASN A 164 2.74 11.25 17.22
C ASN A 164 2.81 10.01 18.15
N GLU A 165 1.76 9.20 18.27
CA GLU A 165 1.83 7.98 19.13
C GLU A 165 2.99 7.05 18.74
N MET A 166 3.27 6.91 17.43
CA MET A 166 4.38 6.07 16.97
C MET A 166 5.77 6.59 17.36
N LEU A 167 5.91 7.88 17.70
CA LEU A 167 7.19 8.45 18.15
C LEU A 167 7.59 7.95 19.55
N GLU A 168 6.65 7.41 20.32
CA GLU A 168 6.89 6.83 21.63
C GLU A 168 7.41 5.39 21.55
N HIS A 169 7.43 4.78 20.35
CA HIS A 169 7.89 3.41 20.19
C HIS A 169 9.38 3.27 20.55
N THR A 170 9.67 2.33 21.44
CA THR A 170 11.04 1.96 21.81
C THR A 170 11.33 0.51 21.48
N ILE A 171 12.63 0.19 21.35
CA ILE A 171 13.08 -1.20 21.30
C ILE A 171 12.77 -1.86 22.64
N ARG A 172 12.28 -3.10 22.59
CA ARG A 172 12.07 -3.95 23.77
C ARG A 172 13.02 -5.14 23.76
N GLU A 173 13.30 -5.66 24.94
CA GLU A 173 14.03 -6.91 25.14
C GLU A 173 13.04 -8.03 25.44
N VAL A 174 13.17 -9.15 24.74
CA VAL A 174 12.37 -10.38 24.95
C VAL A 174 13.31 -11.57 25.11
N ASP A 175 12.82 -12.65 25.72
CA ASP A 175 13.56 -13.90 25.74
C ASP A 175 13.61 -14.49 24.32
N ALA A 176 14.79 -14.93 23.88
CA ALA A 176 14.92 -15.61 22.60
C ALA A 176 14.05 -16.89 22.65
N SER A 177 13.17 -17.04 21.66
CA SER A 177 12.39 -18.27 21.51
C SER A 177 13.34 -19.45 21.33
N LYS A 178 13.15 -20.52 22.12
CA LYS A 178 13.95 -21.75 22.05
C LYS A 178 13.86 -22.42 20.69
#